data_AF-A0AA88A7N3-F1
#
_entry.id   AF-A0AA88A7N3-F1
#
_cell.length_a   1.000
_cell.length_b   1.000
_cell.length_c   1.000
_cell.angle_alpha   90.00
_cell.angle_beta   90.00
_cell.angle_gamma   90.00
#
_symmetry.space_group_name_H-M   'P 1'
#
loop_
_entity.id
_entity.type
_entity.pdbx_description
1 polymer ?
#
loop_
_entity_poly.entity_id
_entity_poly.type
_entity_poly.pdbx_seq_one_letter_code
_entity_poly.pdbx_strand_id
1 'polypeptide(L)'
;MRTLEAQMEQYFSSQLHKTTTSMPEFDDLARGVRETPLTKLITNTITPKFGSISFARFDGMSDPHYHLLQYKHVVQSTNIPTDMLDDMMCKLFTQSLKGAALRWFCNLPPESIN
;
A
#
# COMPACT_ATOMS: atom_id res chain seq x y z
N MET A 1 8.50 -5.59 -0.71
CA MET A 1 7.51 -5.28 -1.79
C MET A 1 6.73 -6.48 -2.37
N ARG A 2 7.34 -7.55 -2.91
CA ARG A 2 6.60 -8.66 -3.58
C ARG A 2 5.46 -9.27 -2.75
N THR A 3 5.67 -9.39 -1.44
CA THR A 3 4.66 -9.88 -0.49
C THR A 3 3.42 -8.98 -0.45
N LEU A 4 3.62 -7.66 -0.49
CA LEU A 4 2.54 -6.67 -0.47
C LEU A 4 1.67 -6.75 -1.74
N GLU A 5 2.30 -6.96 -2.89
CA GLU A 5 1.62 -7.15 -4.18
C GLU A 5 0.74 -8.39 -4.15
N ALA A 6 1.32 -9.52 -3.74
CA ALA A 6 0.61 -10.79 -3.67
C ALA A 6 -0.55 -10.74 -2.68
N GLN A 7 -0.36 -10.13 -1.50
CA GLN A 7 -1.44 -9.98 -0.52
C GLN A 7 -2.56 -9.05 -1.02
N MET A 8 -2.22 -7.98 -1.75
CA MET A 8 -3.24 -7.10 -2.34
C MET A 8 -4.04 -7.84 -3.42
N GLU A 9 -3.37 -8.51 -4.37
CA GLU A 9 -4.02 -9.27 -5.43
C GLU A 9 -4.92 -10.37 -4.85
N GLN A 10 -4.44 -11.12 -3.85
CA GLN A 10 -5.24 -12.15 -3.18
C GLN A 10 -6.45 -11.56 -2.47
N TYR A 11 -6.29 -10.49 -1.70
CA TYR A 11 -7.38 -9.90 -0.94
C TYR A 11 -8.47 -9.33 -1.85
N PHE A 12 -8.11 -8.50 -2.82
CA PHE A 12 -9.10 -7.83 -3.67
C PHE A 12 -9.69 -8.75 -4.73
N SER A 13 -8.91 -9.69 -5.29
CA SER A 13 -9.50 -10.77 -6.08
C SER A 13 -10.48 -11.56 -5.23
N SER A 14 -10.19 -11.76 -3.93
CA SER A 14 -11.09 -12.46 -3.04
C SER A 14 -12.40 -11.70 -2.75
N GLN A 15 -12.33 -10.37 -2.70
CA GLN A 15 -13.52 -9.54 -2.48
C GLN A 15 -14.39 -9.42 -3.74
N LEU A 16 -13.80 -9.46 -4.95
CA LEU A 16 -14.57 -9.42 -6.20
C LEU A 16 -15.52 -10.62 -6.37
N HIS A 17 -15.18 -11.79 -5.83
CA HIS A 17 -16.08 -12.95 -5.82
C HIS A 17 -17.07 -12.97 -4.64
N LYS A 18 -16.96 -12.03 -3.70
CA LYS A 18 -17.89 -11.85 -2.57
C LYS A 18 -18.80 -10.67 -2.88
N THR A 19 -19.89 -10.94 -3.58
CA THR A 19 -20.96 -9.98 -3.84
C THR A 19 -21.46 -9.39 -2.51
N THR A 20 -21.34 -8.06 -2.38
CA THR A 20 -22.03 -7.19 -1.41
C THR A 20 -22.33 -7.81 -0.05
N THR A 21 -21.36 -7.77 0.86
CA THR A 21 -21.70 -7.78 2.29
C THR A 21 -20.99 -6.60 2.95
N SER A 22 -21.79 -5.73 3.58
CA SER A 22 -21.39 -4.45 4.16
C SER A 22 -20.12 -4.57 4.99
N MET A 23 -19.14 -3.71 4.68
CA MET A 23 -17.92 -3.56 5.48
C MET A 23 -18.28 -3.04 6.88
N PRO A 24 -17.65 -3.56 7.95
CA PRO A 24 -17.86 -3.07 9.32
C PRO A 24 -17.32 -1.64 9.49
N GLU A 25 -18.07 -0.86 10.27
CA GLU A 25 -17.90 0.58 10.48
C GLU A 25 -16.68 0.96 11.34
N PHE A 26 -15.87 1.85 10.74
CA PHE A 26 -15.09 3.00 11.22
C PHE A 26 -14.33 3.08 12.59
N ASP A 27 -14.56 2.29 13.62
CA ASP A 27 -14.10 2.71 14.97
C ASP A 27 -12.62 2.43 15.36
N ASP A 28 -11.77 1.88 14.49
CA ASP A 28 -10.40 1.44 14.88
C ASP A 28 -9.23 2.20 14.24
N LEU A 29 -9.46 3.35 13.59
CA LEU A 29 -8.37 4.13 12.99
C LEU A 29 -7.41 4.70 14.07
N ALA A 30 -7.88 4.91 15.30
CA ALA A 30 -7.07 5.45 16.40
C ALA A 30 -6.14 4.40 17.06
N ARG A 31 -6.42 3.10 16.94
CA ARG A 31 -5.60 2.04 17.55
C ARG A 31 -4.45 1.59 16.64
N GLY A 32 -4.66 1.59 15.32
CA GLY A 32 -3.66 1.23 14.31
C GLY A 32 -2.49 2.21 14.17
N VAL A 33 -2.57 3.41 14.77
CA VAL A 33 -1.46 4.38 14.78
C VAL A 33 -0.25 3.87 15.60
N ARG A 34 -0.45 2.88 16.48
CA ARG A 34 0.62 2.35 17.34
C ARG A 34 1.48 1.26 16.69
N GLU A 35 1.00 0.60 15.64
CA GLU A 35 1.66 -0.54 15.02
C GLU A 35 1.47 -0.49 13.50
N THR A 36 2.47 0.05 12.79
CA THR A 36 2.47 0.08 11.32
C THR A 36 2.81 -1.31 10.76
N PRO A 37 2.13 -1.77 9.70
CA PRO A 37 2.45 -3.04 9.03
C PRO A 37 3.83 -3.00 8.32
N LEU A 38 4.39 -1.80 8.15
CA LEU A 38 5.75 -1.60 7.67
C LEU A 38 6.76 -1.88 8.79
N THR A 39 7.87 -2.55 8.48
CA THR A 39 8.99 -2.68 9.41
C THR A 39 9.51 -1.29 9.87
N LYS A 40 10.09 -1.21 11.07
CA LYS A 40 10.74 0.02 11.57
C LYS A 40 11.83 0.55 10.64
N LEU A 41 12.52 -0.33 9.92
CA LEU A 41 13.51 0.02 8.89
C LEU A 41 12.88 0.92 7.83
N ILE A 42 11.80 0.43 7.22
CA ILE A 42 11.02 1.17 6.25
C ILE A 42 10.52 2.45 6.92
N THR A 43 9.81 2.40 8.04
CA THR A 43 9.27 3.61 8.70
C THR A 43 10.33 4.71 8.91
N ASN A 44 11.55 4.35 9.33
CA ASN A 44 12.63 5.29 9.63
C ASN A 44 13.48 5.72 8.42
N THR A 45 13.30 5.14 7.23
CA THR A 45 14.06 5.55 6.03
C THR A 45 13.84 7.04 5.77
N ILE A 46 14.91 7.83 5.85
CA ILE A 46 14.88 9.25 5.51
C ILE A 46 14.40 9.34 4.07
N THR A 47 13.31 10.05 3.83
CA THR A 47 12.75 10.23 2.49
C THR A 47 13.53 11.36 1.81
N PRO A 48 14.45 11.08 0.87
CA PRO A 48 15.09 12.15 0.11
C PRO A 48 14.02 12.99 -0.60
N LYS A 49 14.29 14.28 -0.82
CA LYS A 49 13.40 15.15 -1.59
C LYS A 49 13.50 14.81 -3.07
N PHE A 50 12.91 13.70 -3.51
CA PHE A 50 12.53 13.53 -4.90
C PHE A 50 11.28 14.38 -5.16
N GLY A 51 11.08 14.81 -6.42
CA GLY A 51 9.94 15.65 -6.80
C GLY A 51 8.60 15.08 -6.36
N SER A 52 7.56 15.90 -6.27
CA SER A 52 6.22 15.47 -5.85
C SER A 52 5.75 14.28 -6.71
N ILE A 53 5.72 13.08 -6.13
CA ILE A 53 5.21 11.89 -6.79
C ILE A 53 3.69 11.86 -6.60
N SER A 54 2.95 11.76 -7.70
CA SER A 54 1.49 11.63 -7.68
C SER A 54 1.11 10.25 -8.17
N PHE A 55 0.30 9.55 -7.38
CA PHE A 55 -0.24 8.23 -7.73
C PHE A 55 -1.73 8.32 -8.00
N ALA A 56 -2.22 7.50 -8.93
CA ALA A 56 -3.63 7.16 -8.98
C ALA A 56 -4.03 6.51 -7.65
N ARG A 57 -5.12 6.98 -7.04
CA ARG A 57 -5.57 6.48 -5.73
C ARG A 57 -6.45 5.25 -5.91
N PHE A 58 -6.02 4.12 -5.38
CA PHE A 58 -6.74 2.85 -5.37
C PHE A 58 -7.65 2.73 -4.15
N ASP A 59 -8.95 2.55 -4.37
CA ASP A 59 -9.94 2.28 -3.32
C ASP A 59 -10.23 0.79 -3.10
N GLY A 60 -9.74 -0.09 -3.97
CA GLY A 60 -10.06 -1.52 -3.93
C GLY A 60 -11.15 -1.97 -4.90
N MET A 61 -11.72 -1.06 -5.69
CA MET A 61 -12.82 -1.37 -6.61
C MET A 61 -12.37 -1.62 -8.05
N SER A 62 -11.20 -1.11 -8.43
CA SER A 62 -10.60 -1.32 -9.76
C SER A 62 -9.72 -2.57 -9.79
N ASP A 63 -9.25 -2.93 -10.98
CA ASP A 63 -8.34 -4.07 -11.15
C ASP A 63 -7.03 -3.88 -10.32
N PRO A 64 -6.73 -4.78 -9.37
CA PRO A 64 -5.56 -4.65 -8.50
C PRO A 64 -4.24 -4.80 -9.28
N HIS A 65 -4.22 -5.63 -10.32
CA HIS A 65 -3.04 -5.88 -11.13
C HIS A 65 -2.70 -4.65 -11.98
N TYR A 66 -3.71 -4.03 -12.59
CA TYR A 66 -3.56 -2.78 -13.32
C TYR A 66 -3.06 -1.65 -12.40
N HIS A 67 -3.57 -1.57 -11.17
CA HIS A 67 -3.04 -0.62 -10.18
C HIS A 67 -1.56 -0.86 -9.89
N LEU A 68 -1.13 -2.11 -9.69
CA LEU A 68 0.29 -2.44 -9.49
C LEU A 68 1.18 -2.05 -10.67
N LEU A 69 0.71 -2.25 -11.90
CA LEU A 69 1.45 -1.85 -13.09
C LEU A 69 1.61 -0.33 -13.16
N GLN A 70 0.53 0.43 -12.95
CA GLN A 70 0.58 1.90 -12.91
C GLN A 70 1.49 2.40 -11.78
N TYR A 71 1.38 1.80 -10.60
CA TYR A 71 2.21 2.11 -9.45
C TYR A 71 3.70 1.93 -9.75
N LYS A 72 4.09 0.75 -10.26
CA LYS A 72 5.49 0.44 -10.64
C LYS A 72 6.02 1.41 -11.69
N HIS A 73 5.19 1.75 -12.69
CA HIS A 73 5.58 2.68 -13.74
C HIS A 73 5.91 4.07 -13.17
N VAL A 74 5.07 4.60 -12.28
CA VAL A 74 5.32 5.89 -11.61
C VAL A 74 6.60 5.83 -10.79
N VAL A 75 6.79 4.80 -9.95
CA VAL A 75 8.02 4.68 -9.15
C VAL A 75 9.27 4.58 -10.03
N GLN A 76 9.23 3.79 -11.10
CA GLN A 76 10.36 3.66 -12.03
C GLN A 76 10.69 4.95 -12.78
N SER A 77 9.69 5.82 -13.00
CA SER A 77 9.88 7.14 -13.61
C SER A 77 10.47 8.18 -12.67
N THR A 78 10.58 7.87 -11.38
CA THR A 78 11.11 8.78 -10.36
C THR A 78 12.60 8.53 -10.12
N ASN A 79 13.34 9.60 -9.84
CA ASN A 79 14.79 9.53 -9.62
C ASN A 79 15.12 9.04 -8.19
N ILE A 80 14.61 7.86 -7.82
CA ILE A 80 14.88 7.21 -6.53
C ILE A 80 16.17 6.39 -6.67
N PRO A 81 17.15 6.57 -5.75
CA PRO A 81 18.34 5.75 -5.72
C PRO A 81 18.03 4.27 -5.57
N THR A 82 18.71 3.40 -6.33
CA THR A 82 18.47 1.96 -6.36
C THR A 82 18.60 1.29 -4.99
N ASP A 83 19.50 1.77 -4.15
CA ASP A 83 19.75 1.31 -2.78
C ASP A 83 18.58 1.58 -1.82
N MET A 84 17.72 2.54 -2.13
CA MET A 84 16.51 2.87 -1.36
C MET A 84 15.22 2.41 -2.06
N LEU A 85 15.29 1.91 -3.29
CA LEU A 85 14.11 1.67 -4.12
C LEU A 85 13.10 0.74 -3.44
N ASP A 86 13.55 -0.37 -2.87
CA ASP A 86 12.65 -1.36 -2.25
C ASP A 86 11.94 -0.82 -1.01
N ASP A 87 12.67 -0.11 -0.13
CA ASP A 87 12.09 0.53 1.06
C ASP A 87 11.08 1.61 0.67
N MET A 88 11.42 2.41 -0.34
CA MET A 88 10.61 3.51 -0.82
C MET A 88 9.38 3.02 -1.56
N MET A 89 9.47 1.88 -2.26
CA MET A 89 8.30 1.22 -2.85
C MET A 89 7.27 0.85 -1.79
N CYS A 90 7.66 0.35 -0.62
CA CYS A 90 6.69 0.05 0.43
C CYS A 90 6.06 1.34 1.00
N LYS A 91 6.85 2.39 1.21
CA LYS A 91 6.33 3.70 1.68
C LYS A 91 5.36 4.35 0.72
N LEU A 92 5.77 4.49 -0.54
CA LEU A 92 5.01 5.21 -1.57
C LEU A 92 3.74 4.46 -1.92
N PHE A 93 3.74 3.13 -1.81
CA PHE A 93 2.55 2.33 -2.03
C PHE A 93 1.39 2.75 -1.12
N THR A 94 1.66 3.06 0.16
CA THR A 94 0.61 3.56 1.08
C THR A 94 -0.04 4.86 0.60
N GLN A 95 0.73 5.72 -0.09
CA GLN A 95 0.23 6.96 -0.68
C GLN A 95 -0.63 6.71 -1.92
N SER A 96 -0.50 5.55 -2.56
CA SER A 96 -1.37 5.14 -3.66
C SER A 96 -2.72 4.60 -3.19
N LEU A 97 -2.91 4.34 -1.90
CA LEU A 97 -4.14 3.76 -1.37
C LEU A 97 -5.12 4.84 -0.86
N LYS A 98 -6.41 4.53 -0.92
CA LYS A 98 -7.50 5.27 -0.24
C LYS A 98 -8.59 4.27 0.19
N GLY A 99 -9.56 4.74 0.97
CA GLY A 99 -10.79 3.98 1.25
C GLY A 99 -10.54 2.56 1.79
N ALA A 100 -11.18 1.56 1.17
CA ALA A 100 -11.09 0.16 1.60
C ALA A 100 -9.69 -0.43 1.44
N ALA A 101 -8.92 -0.01 0.42
CA ALA A 101 -7.54 -0.44 0.23
C ALA A 101 -6.59 0.08 1.31
N LEU A 102 -6.73 1.35 1.71
CA LEU A 102 -5.94 1.87 2.83
C LEU A 102 -6.29 1.17 4.14
N ARG A 103 -7.58 0.88 4.36
CA ARG A 103 -8.05 0.13 5.54
C ARG A 103 -7.50 -1.29 5.58
N TRP A 104 -7.50 -1.99 4.45
CA TRP A 104 -6.89 -3.32 4.35
C TRP A 104 -5.41 -3.27 4.74
N PHE A 105 -4.67 -2.30 4.23
CA PHE A 105 -3.25 -2.13 4.55
C PHE A 105 -3.02 -1.92 6.04
N CYS A 106 -3.77 -1.02 6.69
CA CYS A 106 -3.65 -0.77 8.14
C CYS A 106 -4.01 -1.97 9.01
N ASN A 107 -4.77 -2.95 8.49
CA ASN A 107 -5.16 -4.16 9.20
C ASN A 107 -4.19 -5.34 8.97
N LEU A 108 -3.14 -5.16 8.16
CA LEU A 108 -2.10 -6.17 8.04
C LEU A 108 -1.34 -6.34 9.37
N PRO A 109 -0.85 -7.55 9.69
CA PRO A 109 -0.07 -7.76 10.89
C PRO A 109 1.15 -6.82 10.96
N PRO A 110 1.54 -6.33 12.15
CA PRO A 110 2.73 -5.51 12.30
C PRO A 110 3.97 -6.23 11.76
N GLU A 111 4.86 -5.48 11.11
CA GLU A 111 6.12 -5.98 10.52
C GLU A 111 5.93 -7.11 9.48
N SER A 112 4.72 -7.28 8.93
CA SER A 112 4.49 -8.26 7.86
C SER A 112 5.03 -7.82 6.50
N ILE A 113 5.31 -6.52 6.34
CA ILE A 113 5.82 -5.93 5.10
C ILE A 113 7.29 -5.55 5.29
N ASN A 114 8.17 -6.36 4.69
CA ASN A 114 9.61 -6.14 4.57
C ASN A 114 10.01 -5.78 3.13
#